data_AF-A0AAV2IRZ9-F1
#
_entry.id   AF-A0AAV2IRZ9-F1
#
_cell.length_a   1.000
_cell.length_b   1.000
_cell.length_c   1.000
_cell.angle_alpha   90.00
_cell.angle_beta   90.00
_cell.angle_gamma   90.00
#
_symmetry.space_group_name_H-M   'P 1'
#
loop_
_entity.id
_entity.type
_entity.pdbx_description
1 polymer ?
#
loop_
_entity_poly.entity_id
_entity_poly.type
_entity_poly.pdbx_seq_one_letter_code
_entity_poly.pdbx_strand_id
1 'polypeptide(L)'
;LWFTGLSGSGKSTVANLLDKKLHAAGRHTYILDGDNVRHGLNKDLGFSQADRVENIRRVAEVAKLMADAGLIVLVSFISPFRAERQMARELMGDGDFAEIFVDTPFEECAKRDPKGLYAKAIAG
;
A
#
# COMPACT_ATOMS: atom_id res chain seq x y z
N LEU A 1 7.46 -5.50 -2.27
CA LEU A 1 7.33 -5.19 -0.82
C LEU A 1 5.95 -4.62 -0.54
N TRP A 2 5.16 -5.29 0.29
CA TRP A 2 3.76 -4.94 0.56
C TRP A 2 3.56 -4.47 2.01
N PHE A 3 3.38 -3.17 2.21
CA PHE A 3 3.17 -2.58 3.52
C PHE A 3 1.68 -2.60 3.88
N THR A 4 1.36 -3.15 5.04
CA THR A 4 -0.01 -3.16 5.61
C THR A 4 -0.02 -2.56 7.01
N GLY A 5 -1.16 -2.04 7.44
CA GLY A 5 -1.33 -1.35 8.73
C GLY A 5 -2.32 -0.20 8.65
N LEU A 6 -2.65 0.36 9.81
CA LEU A 6 -3.65 1.43 9.97
C LEU A 6 -3.29 2.72 9.21
N SER A 7 -4.29 3.56 8.92
CA SER A 7 -4.02 4.91 8.43
C SER A 7 -3.18 5.67 9.48
N GLY A 8 -2.18 6.46 9.08
CA GLY A 8 -1.29 7.13 10.06
C GLY A 8 -0.27 6.22 10.78
N SER A 9 -0.21 4.92 10.48
CA SER A 9 0.80 4.02 11.07
C SER A 9 2.23 4.27 10.60
N GLY A 10 2.42 5.07 9.54
CA GLY A 10 3.74 5.42 9.00
C GLY A 10 4.20 4.58 7.80
N LYS A 11 3.33 3.77 7.19
CA LYS A 11 3.63 2.99 5.96
C LYS A 11 4.33 3.82 4.89
N SER A 12 3.74 4.95 4.48
CA SER A 12 4.29 5.81 3.43
C SER A 12 5.63 6.42 3.84
N THR A 13 5.80 6.78 5.12
CA THR A 13 7.08 7.29 5.65
C THR A 13 8.18 6.25 5.54
N VAL A 14 7.92 5.01 5.97
CA VAL A 14 8.88 3.90 5.88
C VAL A 14 9.18 3.57 4.43
N ALA A 15 8.16 3.46 3.57
CA ALA A 15 8.33 3.19 2.15
C ALA A 15 9.18 4.26 1.46
N ASN A 16 8.91 5.55 1.69
CA ASN A 16 9.69 6.66 1.12
C ASN A 16 11.15 6.67 1.59
N LEU A 17 11.42 6.36 2.86
CA LEU A 17 12.79 6.30 3.38
C LEU A 17 13.54 5.07 2.84
N LEU A 18 12.85 3.94 2.68
CA LEU A 18 13.42 2.74 2.08
C LEU A 18 13.74 2.95 0.59
N ASP A 19 12.81 3.55 -0.16
CA ASP A 19 13.00 3.93 -1.56
C ASP A 19 14.25 4.80 -1.75
N LYS A 20 14.40 5.87 -0.96
CA LYS A 20 15.60 6.72 -0.98
C LYS A 20 16.89 5.92 -0.72
N LYS A 21 16.89 5.00 0.25
CA LYS A 21 18.07 4.17 0.58
C LYS A 21 18.40 3.18 -0.53
N LEU A 22 17.40 2.54 -1.13
CA LEU A 22 17.56 1.60 -2.23
C LEU A 22 18.06 2.30 -3.49
N HIS A 23 17.49 3.45 -3.81
CA HIS A 23 17.94 4.27 -4.94
C HIS A 23 19.39 4.74 -4.76
N ALA A 24 19.76 5.18 -3.55
CA ALA A 24 21.15 5.52 -3.22
C ALA A 24 22.11 4.32 -3.34
N ALA A 25 21.61 3.09 -3.19
CA ALA A 25 22.34 1.84 -3.40
C ALA A 25 22.29 1.34 -4.86
N GLY A 26 21.83 2.17 -5.81
CA GLY A 26 21.76 1.83 -7.24
C GLY A 26 20.67 0.81 -7.59
N ARG A 27 19.63 0.65 -6.75
CA ARG A 27 18.50 -0.23 -7.02
C ARG A 27 17.34 0.56 -7.61
N HIS A 28 16.75 0.04 -8.67
CA HIS A 28 15.57 0.64 -9.30
C HIS A 28 14.31 0.29 -8.50
N THR A 29 13.63 1.32 -8.01
CA THR A 29 12.45 1.21 -7.17
C THR A 29 11.27 1.97 -7.75
N TYR A 30 10.06 1.57 -7.36
CA TYR A 30 8.86 2.35 -7.62
C TYR A 30 7.88 2.23 -6.46
N ILE A 31 7.26 3.35 -6.07
CA ILE A 31 6.27 3.39 -5.00
C ILE A 31 4.86 3.43 -5.60
N LEU A 32 4.06 2.41 -5.28
CA LEU A 32 2.62 2.39 -5.52
C LEU A 32 1.91 2.83 -4.23
N ASP A 33 1.33 4.04 -4.28
CA ASP A 33 0.56 4.66 -3.19
C ASP A 33 -0.90 4.89 -3.62
N GLY A 34 -1.80 4.85 -2.64
CA GLY A 34 -3.23 5.12 -2.80
C GLY A 34 -3.52 6.47 -3.44
N ASP A 35 -2.75 7.50 -3.14
CA ASP A 35 -2.96 8.83 -3.72
C ASP A 35 -2.58 8.84 -5.22
N ASN A 36 -1.50 8.16 -5.61
CA ASN A 36 -1.06 8.08 -7.02
C ASN A 36 -2.01 7.25 -7.89
N VAL A 37 -2.45 6.09 -7.39
CA VAL A 37 -3.24 5.15 -8.20
C VAL A 37 -4.70 5.58 -8.29
N ARG A 38 -5.28 6.18 -7.24
CA ARG A 38 -6.68 6.64 -7.27
C ARG A 38 -6.92 7.85 -8.15
N HIS A 39 -5.91 8.66 -8.47
CA HIS A 39 -6.07 9.76 -9.43
C HIS A 39 -5.97 9.30 -10.89
N GLY A 40 -5.43 8.12 -11.16
CA GLY A 40 -5.21 7.59 -12.50
C GLY A 40 -5.91 6.24 -12.72
N LEU A 41 -5.16 5.16 -12.51
CA LEU A 41 -5.58 3.78 -12.80
C LEU A 41 -6.90 3.36 -12.14
N ASN A 42 -7.16 3.86 -10.93
CA ASN A 42 -8.31 3.47 -10.10
C ASN A 42 -9.29 4.64 -9.89
N LYS A 43 -9.30 5.64 -10.78
CA LYS A 43 -10.16 6.84 -10.65
C LYS A 43 -11.66 6.53 -10.74
N ASP A 44 -12.00 5.41 -11.37
CA ASP A 44 -13.36 4.89 -11.52
C ASP A 44 -13.87 4.16 -10.27
N LEU A 45 -12.99 3.85 -9.32
CA LEU A 45 -13.33 3.05 -8.14
C LEU A 45 -13.71 3.95 -6.95
N GLY A 46 -14.89 3.69 -6.40
CA GLY A 46 -15.38 4.35 -5.19
C GLY A 46 -14.76 3.80 -3.90
N PHE A 47 -15.59 3.75 -2.86
CA PHE A 47 -15.23 3.28 -1.52
C PHE A 47 -16.07 2.08 -1.05
N SER A 48 -16.88 1.50 -1.94
CA SER A 48 -17.62 0.27 -1.67
C SER A 48 -16.66 -0.89 -1.38
N GLN A 49 -17.16 -1.97 -0.76
CA GLN A 49 -16.33 -3.15 -0.51
C GLN A 49 -15.79 -3.74 -1.81
N ALA A 50 -16.62 -3.86 -2.86
CA ALA A 50 -16.21 -4.36 -4.16
C ALA A 50 -15.13 -3.48 -4.80
N ASP A 51 -15.28 -2.15 -4.75
CA ASP A 51 -14.29 -1.21 -5.28
C ASP A 51 -12.94 -1.30 -4.55
N ARG A 52 -12.96 -1.59 -3.25
CA ARG A 52 -11.73 -1.77 -2.45
C ARG A 52 -11.00 -3.04 -2.86
N VAL A 53 -11.72 -4.14 -3.05
CA VAL A 53 -11.16 -5.40 -3.52
C VAL A 53 -10.56 -5.22 -4.91
N GLU A 54 -11.29 -4.60 -5.84
CA GLU A 54 -10.80 -4.33 -7.19
C GLU A 54 -9.61 -3.38 -7.21
N ASN A 55 -9.61 -2.36 -6.34
CA ASN A 55 -8.47 -1.46 -6.18
C ASN A 55 -7.20 -2.23 -5.80
N ILE A 56 -7.29 -3.16 -4.84
CA ILE A 56 -6.14 -3.99 -4.43
C ILE A 56 -5.73 -4.95 -5.54
N ARG A 57 -6.69 -5.57 -6.25
CA ARG A 57 -6.40 -6.47 -7.38
C ARG A 57 -5.62 -5.76 -8.49
N ARG A 58 -6.08 -4.57 -8.92
CA ARG A 58 -5.37 -3.76 -9.94
C ARG A 58 -3.97 -3.38 -9.50
N VAL A 59 -3.80 -2.99 -8.24
CA VAL A 59 -2.48 -2.65 -7.67
C VAL A 59 -1.56 -3.87 -7.65
N ALA A 60 -2.07 -5.05 -7.29
CA ALA A 60 -1.28 -6.28 -7.28
C ALA A 60 -0.81 -6.69 -8.68
N GLU A 61 -1.68 -6.60 -9.69
CA GLU A 61 -1.32 -6.88 -11.10
C GLU A 61 -0.25 -5.90 -11.63
N VAL A 62 -0.38 -4.60 -11.32
CA VAL A 62 0.64 -3.61 -11.71
C VAL A 62 1.95 -3.86 -10.98
N ALA A 63 1.91 -4.17 -9.69
CA ALA A 63 3.11 -4.51 -8.93
C ALA A 63 3.81 -5.75 -9.50
N LYS A 64 3.04 -6.74 -9.97
CA LYS A 64 3.57 -7.94 -10.63
C LYS A 64 4.29 -7.58 -11.92
N LEU A 65 3.66 -6.81 -12.81
CA LEU A 65 4.27 -6.39 -14.08
C LEU A 65 5.55 -5.56 -13.86
N MET A 66 5.57 -4.69 -12.85
CA MET A 66 6.76 -3.89 -12.52
C MET A 66 7.88 -4.74 -11.91
N ALA A 67 7.54 -5.72 -11.06
CA ALA A 67 8.50 -6.67 -10.51
C ALA A 67 9.11 -7.56 -11.61
N ASP A 68 8.27 -8.06 -12.52
CA ASP A 68 8.70 -8.82 -13.71
C ASP A 68 9.65 -8.00 -14.61
N ALA A 69 9.41 -6.69 -14.74
CA ALA A 69 10.30 -5.75 -15.41
C ALA A 69 11.61 -5.43 -14.63
N GLY A 70 11.83 -6.06 -13.47
CA GLY A 70 13.05 -5.94 -12.68
C GLY A 70 13.06 -4.82 -11.63
N LEU A 71 11.92 -4.19 -11.34
CA LEU A 71 11.84 -3.15 -10.30
C LEU A 71 11.57 -3.72 -8.91
N ILE A 72 12.12 -3.07 -7.88
CA ILE A 72 11.67 -3.28 -6.50
C ILE A 72 10.44 -2.41 -6.25
N VAL A 73 9.27 -3.03 -6.17
CA VAL A 73 8.01 -2.31 -5.97
C VAL A 73 7.67 -2.20 -4.49
N LEU A 74 7.40 -0.97 -4.03
CA LEU A 74 6.96 -0.66 -2.66
C LEU A 74 5.48 -0.27 -2.68
N VAL A 75 4.61 -1.11 -2.13
CA VAL A 75 3.16 -0.90 -2.11
C VAL A 75 2.73 -0.44 -0.72
N SER A 76 2.20 0.79 -0.58
CA SER A 76 1.84 1.39 0.72
C SER A 76 0.35 1.66 0.94
N PHE A 77 -0.52 0.81 0.38
CA PHE A 77 -1.97 0.95 0.47
C PHE A 77 -2.51 0.53 1.85
N ILE A 78 -3.72 0.99 2.17
CA ILE A 78 -4.51 0.39 3.24
C ILE A 78 -5.13 -0.88 2.67
N SER A 79 -4.62 -2.05 3.08
CA SER A 79 -5.12 -3.39 2.73
C SER A 79 -5.53 -4.14 4.01
N PRO A 80 -6.69 -3.82 4.61
CA PRO A 80 -7.03 -4.28 5.96
C PRO A 80 -7.41 -5.76 5.97
N PHE A 81 -7.95 -6.30 4.87
CA PHE A 81 -8.43 -7.66 4.81
C PHE A 81 -7.33 -8.65 4.42
N ARG A 82 -7.21 -9.74 5.18
CA ARG A 82 -6.22 -10.79 4.92
C ARG A 82 -6.40 -11.43 3.54
N ALA A 83 -7.65 -11.62 3.10
CA ALA A 83 -7.95 -12.22 1.80
C ALA A 83 -7.36 -11.42 0.63
N GLU A 84 -7.41 -10.10 0.69
CA GLU A 84 -6.85 -9.22 -0.34
C GLU A 84 -5.31 -9.30 -0.39
N ARG A 85 -4.66 -9.35 0.78
CA ARG A 85 -3.20 -9.51 0.88
C ARG A 85 -2.75 -10.90 0.42
N GLN A 86 -3.55 -11.92 0.71
CA GLN A 86 -3.32 -13.28 0.24
C GLN A 86 -3.43 -13.36 -1.29
N MET A 87 -4.47 -12.77 -1.88
CA MET A 87 -4.60 -12.67 -3.34
C MET A 87 -3.41 -11.95 -3.97
N ALA A 88 -2.97 -10.83 -3.40
CA ALA A 88 -1.80 -10.11 -3.89
C ALA A 88 -0.52 -10.95 -3.82
N ARG A 89 -0.36 -11.76 -2.77
CA ARG A 89 0.76 -12.70 -2.61
C ARG A 89 0.73 -13.82 -3.66
N GLU A 90 -0.44 -14.41 -3.90
CA GLU A 90 -0.64 -15.51 -4.85
C GLU A 90 -0.40 -15.11 -6.31
N LEU A 91 -0.50 -13.81 -6.63
CA LEU A 91 -0.17 -13.29 -7.96
C LEU A 91 1.33 -13.21 -8.24
N MET A 92 2.18 -13.23 -7.21
CA MET A 92 3.63 -13.05 -7.32
C MET A 92 4.37 -14.39 -7.38
N GLY A 93 5.58 -14.36 -7.93
CA GLY A 93 6.50 -15.50 -7.89
C GLY A 93 7.00 -15.80 -6.47
N ASP A 94 7.48 -17.02 -6.27
CA ASP A 94 8.08 -17.44 -5.01
C ASP A 94 9.27 -16.54 -4.66
N GLY A 95 9.21 -15.88 -3.50
CA GLY A 95 10.24 -14.96 -3.03
C GLY A 95 10.07 -13.50 -3.46
N ASP A 96 9.15 -13.19 -4.40
CA ASP A 96 8.95 -11.82 -4.90
C ASP A 96 7.99 -10.99 -4.03
N PHE A 97 7.34 -11.63 -3.05
CA PHE A 97 6.39 -10.98 -2.15
C PHE A 97 6.82 -11.06 -0.69
N ALA A 98 7.13 -9.89 -0.12
CA ALA A 98 7.32 -9.70 1.31
C ALA A 98 6.22 -8.79 1.89
N GLU A 99 5.45 -9.32 2.84
CA GLU A 99 4.44 -8.56 3.58
C GLU A 99 5.06 -7.94 4.83
N ILE A 100 4.84 -6.64 5.01
CA ILE A 100 5.44 -5.84 6.07
C ILE A 100 4.31 -5.20 6.87
N PHE A 101 4.07 -5.70 8.07
CA PHE A 101 3.06 -5.13 8.95
C PHE A 101 3.66 -3.97 9.76
N VAL A 102 3.16 -2.77 9.51
CA VAL A 102 3.50 -1.57 10.27
C VAL A 102 2.53 -1.45 11.44
N ASP A 103 2.89 -2.12 12.53
CA ASP A 103 2.06 -2.30 13.72
C ASP A 103 2.17 -1.13 14.69
N THR A 104 1.56 0.00 14.31
CA THR A 104 1.38 1.13 15.22
C THR A 104 0.02 1.03 15.90
N PRO A 105 -0.07 1.20 17.24
CA PRO A 105 -1.33 1.20 17.97
C PRO A 105 -2.36 2.18 17.40
N PHE A 106 -3.64 1.84 17.56
CA PHE A 106 -4.74 2.67 17.07
C PHE A 106 -4.73 4.07 17.68
N GLU A 107 -4.48 4.19 18.98
CA GLU A 107 -4.48 5.44 19.73
C GLU A 107 -3.43 6.41 19.16
N GLU A 108 -2.25 5.90 18.82
CA GLU A 108 -1.19 6.68 18.20
C GLU A 108 -1.53 7.07 16.76
N CYS A 109 -2.15 6.18 15.99
CA CYS A 109 -2.62 6.48 14.64
C CYS A 109 -3.71 7.57 14.63
N ALA A 110 -4.68 7.45 15.53
CA ALA A 110 -5.78 8.40 15.69
C ALA A 110 -5.30 9.75 16.25
N LYS A 111 -4.30 9.75 17.13
CA LYS A 111 -3.65 10.99 17.60
C LYS A 111 -2.92 11.74 16.49
N ARG A 112 -2.27 11.02 15.58
CA ARG A 112 -1.52 11.62 14.45
C ARG A 112 -2.44 12.18 13.37
N ASP A 113 -3.52 11.46 13.05
CA ASP A 113 -4.55 11.73 12.04
C ASP A 113 -4.17 12.70 10.89
N PRO A 114 -3.12 12.41 10.10
CA PRO A 114 -2.56 13.37 9.14
C PRO A 114 -3.52 13.71 7.99
N LYS A 115 -4.55 12.88 7.76
CA LYS A 115 -5.57 13.05 6.72
C LYS A 115 -6.94 13.46 7.28
N GLY A 116 -7.07 13.67 8.60
CA GLY A 116 -8.34 13.97 9.25
C GLY A 116 -9.38 12.85 9.12
N LEU A 117 -8.96 11.61 8.84
CA LEU A 117 -9.85 10.49 8.56
C LEU A 117 -10.47 9.92 9.83
N TYR A 118 -9.69 9.90 10.93
CA TYR A 118 -10.19 9.43 12.21
C TYR A 118 -11.18 10.43 12.81
N ALA A 119 -10.86 11.73 12.76
CA ALA A 119 -11.77 12.78 13.21
C ALA A 119 -13.11 12.75 12.43
N LYS A 120 -13.06 12.61 11.10
CA LYS A 120 -14.28 12.49 10.27
C LYS A 120 -15.10 11.25 10.61
N ALA A 121 -14.47 10.09 10.74
CA ALA A 121 -15.16 8.84 11.07
C ALA A 121 -15.84 8.88 12.46
N ILE A 122 -15.25 9.63 13.41
CA ILE A 122 -15.84 9.84 14.74
C ILE A 122 -17.02 10.84 14.68
N ALA A 123 -16.94 11.86 13.82
CA ALA A 123 -17.94 12.91 13.71
C ALA A 123 -19.25 12.49 13.00
N GLY A 124 -19.25 11.35 12.29
CA GLY A 124 -20.38 10.84 11.49
C GLY A 124 -20.26 11.19 10.03
#